data_AF-A0AAV8CIE7-F1
#
_entry.id   AF-A0AAV8CIE7-F1
#
_cell.length_a   1.000
_cell.length_b   1.000
_cell.length_c   1.000
_cell.angle_alpha   90.00
_cell.angle_beta   90.00
_cell.angle_gamma   90.00
#
_symmetry.space_group_name_H-M   'P 1'
#
loop_
_entity.id
_entity.type
_entity.pdbx_description
1 polymer ?
#
loop_
_entity_poly.entity_id
_entity_poly.type
_entity_poly.pdbx_seq_one_letter_code
_entity_poly.pdbx_strand_id
1 'polypeptide(L)'
;MGEVEVIHSWSAPRSLSTSLMYSFAQRDDIEVLDEPLYANFLRVTGVDRPYRDEVLSKMDSDGNKVLNEVIFGPGEKKYRYCKHIAKQRTPDLTADLMKRGKHFILIRNPLHILPSFDKVVPPSFSELGLSGLASIYCELTELGKAPPVIDSEDLQKDPEAVLRGLCEDLDIPFQSSMLRWEAGPKDYDGMWAQWWYGGVHKSTGFSKPREYLATLPVHLYDLLEQSMPFYKMLRNKTRKTFHTSPLRPSLPDPPLPVPENEKILVWVGDELVPRNDAKVSVFDSVVQGGDGVWEGLRIYNGKVFKLEEHLDRMSDSAKALAFVNVPSREAIKEAIFKTLNANGMFNNSHIRLTLTRGKKVTSGMSPAFNLYGCTLIVLAEWKPPVYDNTGGIKLITATTRRNSPNSVDSKIHHNNLINNILAKIEGNVAQVEDALMLDKDGFVSETNATNVFMVKKGQVFTPHADYCLPGITRATVMDLIVKEKFILHERRISLSEFHAADEVWTTGTMGELTPVLMIDGRVIGDGKVGPVTKQIQHAYKTLTEESGVLIPRSDLAALGGDIPIS
;
A
#
# COMPACT_ATOMS: atom_id res chain seq x y z
N MET A 1 -16.47 -45.03 20.43
CA MET A 1 -16.85 -43.66 20.04
C MET A 1 -15.58 -42.92 19.72
N GLY A 2 -15.47 -42.30 18.54
CA GLY A 2 -14.27 -41.56 18.15
C GLY A 2 -14.09 -40.29 19.00
N GLU A 3 -12.88 -39.75 19.03
CA GLU A 3 -12.61 -38.44 19.64
C GLU A 3 -13.35 -37.34 18.86
N VAL A 4 -14.05 -36.44 19.57
CA VAL A 4 -14.80 -35.33 18.96
C VAL A 4 -13.83 -34.26 18.46
N GLU A 5 -13.95 -33.88 17.19
CA GLU A 5 -13.14 -32.79 16.63
C GLU A 5 -13.81 -31.43 16.91
N VAL A 6 -13.16 -30.58 17.71
CA VAL A 6 -13.71 -29.26 18.07
C VAL A 6 -13.36 -28.19 17.04
N ILE A 7 -14.32 -27.33 16.70
CA ILE A 7 -14.18 -26.16 15.85
C ILE A 7 -14.50 -24.91 16.68
N HIS A 8 -13.49 -24.09 16.94
CA HIS A 8 -13.62 -22.82 17.66
C HIS A 8 -13.89 -21.66 16.69
N SER A 9 -15.04 -21.01 16.87
CA SER A 9 -15.37 -19.77 16.16
C SER A 9 -15.16 -18.56 17.07
N TRP A 10 -14.16 -17.74 16.77
CA TRP A 10 -13.84 -16.54 17.55
C TRP A 10 -14.42 -15.30 16.88
N SER A 11 -15.26 -14.55 17.62
CA SER A 11 -15.95 -13.39 17.06
C SER A 11 -15.97 -12.19 18.00
N ALA A 12 -16.19 -11.00 17.44
CA ALA A 12 -16.61 -9.81 18.19
C ALA A 12 -18.15 -9.86 18.41
N PRO A 13 -18.72 -9.16 19.41
CA PRO A 13 -20.17 -9.04 19.50
C PRO A 13 -20.78 -8.44 18.22
N ARG A 14 -22.03 -8.80 17.92
CA ARG A 14 -22.81 -8.28 16.76
C ARG A 14 -22.14 -8.51 15.39
N SER A 15 -21.31 -9.54 15.28
CA SER A 15 -20.62 -9.98 14.05
C SER A 15 -21.35 -11.09 13.27
N LEU A 16 -22.64 -11.31 13.50
CA LEU A 16 -23.37 -12.47 12.94
C LEU A 16 -22.90 -13.85 13.44
N SER A 17 -22.10 -13.91 14.50
CA SER A 17 -21.63 -15.16 15.11
C SER A 17 -22.77 -16.14 15.45
N THR A 18 -23.90 -15.65 15.96
CA THR A 18 -25.08 -16.50 16.22
C THR A 18 -25.70 -17.05 14.94
N SER A 19 -25.79 -16.25 13.87
CA SER A 19 -26.28 -16.74 12.58
C SER A 19 -25.35 -17.80 11.99
N LEU A 20 -24.04 -17.66 12.20
CA LEU A 20 -23.06 -18.67 11.80
C LEU A 20 -23.19 -19.95 12.64
N MET A 21 -23.42 -19.85 13.94
CA MET A 21 -23.74 -21.01 14.79
C MET A 21 -25.00 -21.74 14.30
N TYR A 22 -26.07 -21.02 13.95
CA TYR A 22 -27.30 -21.61 13.40
C TYR A 22 -27.04 -22.32 12.07
N SER A 23 -26.20 -21.73 11.21
CA SER A 23 -25.74 -22.30 9.96
C SER A 23 -25.00 -23.63 10.17
N PHE A 24 -24.03 -23.66 11.09
CA PHE A 24 -23.32 -24.91 11.42
C PHE A 24 -24.25 -25.95 12.05
N ALA A 25 -25.20 -25.56 12.91
CA ALA A 25 -26.17 -26.47 13.52
C ALA A 25 -27.04 -27.26 12.51
N GLN A 26 -27.10 -26.83 11.24
CA GLN A 26 -27.84 -27.55 10.20
C GLN A 26 -27.08 -28.74 9.60
N ARG A 27 -25.81 -28.94 9.99
CA ARG A 27 -25.05 -30.10 9.54
C ARG A 27 -25.45 -31.33 10.35
N ASP A 28 -25.53 -32.47 9.70
CA ASP A 28 -25.87 -33.74 10.35
C ASP A 28 -24.75 -34.32 11.24
N ASP A 29 -23.52 -33.84 11.06
CA ASP A 29 -22.28 -34.35 11.66
C ASP A 29 -21.73 -33.48 12.80
N ILE A 30 -22.46 -32.43 13.22
CA ILE A 30 -21.99 -31.47 14.23
C ILE A 30 -23.01 -31.24 15.35
N GLU A 31 -22.48 -30.95 16.53
CA GLU A 31 -23.22 -30.35 17.64
C GLU A 31 -22.68 -28.96 17.95
N VAL A 32 -23.50 -28.06 18.49
CA VAL A 32 -23.13 -26.65 18.71
C VAL A 32 -23.17 -26.29 20.19
N LEU A 33 -22.22 -25.46 20.64
CA LEU A 33 -22.19 -24.85 21.96
C LEU A 33 -22.19 -23.33 21.83
N ASP A 34 -23.12 -22.67 22.51
CA ASP A 34 -23.24 -21.22 22.54
C ASP A 34 -22.48 -20.61 23.72
N GLU A 35 -21.35 -19.95 23.45
CA GLU A 35 -20.49 -19.24 24.42
C GLU A 35 -20.24 -20.04 25.73
N PRO A 36 -19.70 -21.27 25.65
CA PRO A 36 -19.54 -22.14 26.82
C PRO A 36 -18.66 -21.54 27.92
N LEU A 37 -17.76 -20.61 27.58
CA LEU A 37 -16.84 -19.95 28.53
C LEU A 37 -17.43 -18.67 29.16
N TYR A 38 -18.69 -18.35 28.90
CA TYR A 38 -19.26 -17.07 29.33
C TYR A 38 -19.40 -16.93 30.87
N ALA A 39 -19.75 -18.02 31.56
CA ALA A 39 -19.80 -18.02 33.02
C ALA A 39 -18.41 -17.80 33.65
N ASN A 40 -17.36 -18.40 33.07
CA ASN A 40 -15.98 -18.15 33.47
C ASN A 40 -15.61 -16.67 33.31
N PHE A 41 -15.96 -16.08 32.16
CA PHE A 41 -15.75 -14.65 31.91
C PHE A 41 -16.44 -13.76 32.96
N LEU A 42 -17.71 -14.02 33.30
CA LEU A 42 -18.45 -13.23 34.30
C LEU A 42 -17.88 -13.39 35.72
N ARG A 43 -17.36 -14.57 36.06
CA ARG A 43 -16.68 -14.85 37.33
C ARG A 43 -15.36 -14.08 37.41
N VAL A 44 -14.50 -14.22 36.40
CA VAL A 44 -13.13 -13.68 36.40
C VAL A 44 -13.11 -12.17 36.28
N THR A 45 -13.95 -11.60 35.42
CA THR A 45 -13.95 -10.15 35.15
C THR A 45 -14.83 -9.36 36.11
N GLY A 46 -15.79 -10.02 36.79
CA GLY A 46 -16.77 -9.35 37.63
C GLY A 46 -17.73 -8.42 36.88
N VAL A 47 -17.74 -8.47 35.55
CA VAL A 47 -18.58 -7.60 34.72
C VAL A 47 -20.06 -7.84 35.02
N ASP A 48 -20.78 -6.74 35.27
CA ASP A 48 -22.20 -6.80 35.61
C ASP A 48 -23.09 -6.92 34.36
N ARG A 49 -24.11 -7.76 34.45
CA ARG A 49 -25.12 -8.02 33.41
C ARG A 49 -26.46 -8.33 34.07
N PRO A 50 -27.60 -7.95 33.44
CA PRO A 50 -28.93 -8.23 34.00
C PRO A 50 -29.21 -9.70 34.33
N TYR A 51 -28.52 -10.62 33.65
CA TYR A 51 -28.67 -12.07 33.76
C TYR A 51 -27.42 -12.75 34.34
N ARG A 52 -26.52 -12.00 34.99
CA ARG A 52 -25.24 -12.50 35.50
C ARG A 52 -25.41 -13.66 36.49
N ASP A 53 -26.25 -13.45 37.50
CA ASP A 53 -26.42 -14.44 38.59
C ASP A 53 -27.12 -15.70 38.09
N GLU A 54 -28.07 -15.55 37.14
CA GLU A 54 -28.69 -16.69 36.48
C GLU A 54 -27.66 -17.53 35.71
N VAL A 55 -26.77 -16.88 34.94
CA VAL A 55 -25.68 -17.57 34.22
C VAL A 55 -24.76 -18.31 35.18
N LEU A 56 -24.31 -17.67 36.25
CA LEU A 56 -23.40 -18.28 37.24
C LEU A 56 -24.06 -19.41 38.04
N SER A 57 -25.39 -19.43 38.16
CA SER A 57 -26.12 -20.49 38.87
C SER A 57 -26.32 -21.77 38.03
N LYS A 58 -26.37 -21.64 36.70
CA LYS A 58 -26.75 -22.72 35.77
C LYS A 58 -25.59 -23.24 34.93
N MET A 59 -24.53 -22.46 34.76
CA MET A 59 -23.33 -22.84 34.01
C MET A 59 -22.13 -22.99 34.94
N ASP A 60 -21.26 -23.96 34.64
CA ASP A 60 -20.01 -24.11 35.38
C ASP A 60 -19.11 -22.89 35.11
N SER A 61 -18.62 -22.28 36.18
CA SER A 61 -17.82 -21.05 36.11
C SER A 61 -16.31 -21.31 36.16
N ASP A 62 -15.88 -22.57 36.33
CA ASP A 62 -14.49 -22.99 36.14
C ASP A 62 -14.23 -23.25 34.65
N GLY A 63 -13.57 -22.29 34.00
CA GLY A 63 -13.29 -22.36 32.57
C GLY A 63 -12.46 -23.57 32.14
N ASN A 64 -11.55 -24.07 32.98
CA ASN A 64 -10.72 -25.23 32.64
C ASN A 64 -11.49 -26.54 32.78
N LYS A 65 -12.41 -26.60 33.75
CA LYS A 65 -13.35 -27.71 33.85
C LYS A 65 -14.30 -27.74 32.64
N VAL A 66 -14.87 -26.60 32.26
CA VAL A 66 -15.68 -26.47 31.03
C VAL A 66 -14.87 -26.89 29.79
N LEU A 67 -13.60 -26.48 29.72
CA LEU A 67 -12.73 -26.85 28.60
C LEU A 67 -12.58 -28.38 28.48
N ASN A 68 -12.32 -29.07 29.58
CA ASN A 68 -12.06 -30.51 29.58
C ASN A 68 -13.33 -31.36 29.48
N GLU A 69 -14.39 -30.98 30.20
CA GLU A 69 -15.60 -31.80 30.34
C GLU A 69 -16.69 -31.46 29.32
N VAL A 70 -16.71 -30.22 28.81
CA VAL A 70 -17.78 -29.75 27.89
C VAL A 70 -17.23 -29.53 26.49
N ILE A 71 -16.17 -28.71 26.34
CA ILE A 71 -15.62 -28.39 25.02
C ILE A 71 -14.92 -29.62 24.42
N PHE A 72 -14.02 -30.26 25.16
CA PHE A 72 -13.30 -31.46 24.74
C PHE A 72 -13.85 -32.77 25.33
N GLY A 73 -15.00 -32.69 26.01
CA GLY A 73 -15.68 -33.86 26.58
C GLY A 73 -16.25 -34.81 25.51
N PRO A 74 -16.83 -35.94 25.94
CA PRO A 74 -17.52 -36.86 25.02
C PRO A 74 -18.68 -36.16 24.29
N GLY A 75 -18.97 -36.55 23.06
CA GLY A 75 -20.04 -35.97 22.24
C GLY A 75 -20.74 -37.00 21.37
N GLU A 76 -21.92 -36.65 20.87
CA GLU A 76 -22.74 -37.55 20.06
C GLU A 76 -22.41 -37.46 18.56
N LYS A 77 -21.77 -36.36 18.15
CA LYS A 77 -21.45 -36.02 16.77
C LYS A 77 -19.94 -36.04 16.52
N LYS A 78 -19.56 -36.10 15.25
CA LYS A 78 -18.14 -36.13 14.84
C LYS A 78 -17.45 -34.81 15.18
N TYR A 79 -18.13 -33.70 14.91
CA TYR A 79 -17.62 -32.36 15.15
C TYR A 79 -18.40 -31.68 16.28
N ARG A 80 -17.74 -30.74 16.96
CA ARG A 80 -18.37 -29.82 17.90
C ARG A 80 -17.99 -28.39 17.60
N TYR A 81 -18.96 -27.55 17.31
CA TYR A 81 -18.77 -26.13 17.04
C TYR A 81 -18.96 -25.31 18.32
N CYS A 82 -17.93 -24.58 18.72
CA CYS A 82 -17.98 -23.70 19.88
C CYS A 82 -17.99 -22.25 19.41
N LYS A 83 -19.11 -21.55 19.62
CA LYS A 83 -19.21 -20.11 19.39
C LYS A 83 -18.56 -19.38 20.57
N HIS A 84 -17.51 -18.62 20.31
CA HIS A 84 -16.82 -17.81 21.32
C HIS A 84 -16.89 -16.32 20.98
N ILE A 85 -17.04 -15.48 22.00
CA ILE A 85 -16.74 -14.06 21.90
C ILE A 85 -15.33 -13.83 22.40
N ALA A 86 -14.50 -13.11 21.64
CA ALA A 86 -13.06 -12.97 21.91
C ALA A 86 -12.72 -12.59 23.37
N LYS A 87 -13.51 -11.69 23.97
CA LYS A 87 -13.31 -11.24 25.36
C LYS A 87 -13.54 -12.31 26.42
N GLN A 88 -14.21 -13.41 26.08
CA GLN A 88 -14.43 -14.55 26.99
C GLN A 88 -13.17 -15.40 27.17
N ARG A 89 -12.16 -15.18 26.33
CA ARG A 89 -10.83 -15.73 26.53
C ARG A 89 -10.14 -14.96 27.65
N THR A 90 -10.26 -15.48 28.86
CA THR A 90 -9.66 -14.90 30.06
C THR A 90 -8.28 -15.51 30.36
N PRO A 91 -7.40 -14.82 31.09
CA PRO A 91 -6.02 -15.27 31.34
C PRO A 91 -5.87 -16.57 32.16
N ASP A 92 -6.93 -17.00 32.86
CA ASP A 92 -6.95 -18.20 33.71
C ASP A 92 -7.21 -19.51 32.93
N LEU A 93 -7.52 -19.42 31.64
CA LEU A 93 -7.72 -20.58 30.77
C LEU A 93 -6.37 -21.19 30.35
N THR A 94 -6.29 -22.52 30.32
CA THR A 94 -5.08 -23.22 29.89
C THR A 94 -4.79 -22.99 28.39
N ALA A 95 -3.52 -23.14 28.01
CA ALA A 95 -3.10 -23.07 26.61
C ALA A 95 -3.72 -24.16 25.72
N ASP A 96 -4.31 -25.21 26.31
CA ASP A 96 -4.98 -26.28 25.58
C ASP A 96 -6.11 -25.76 24.71
N LEU A 97 -6.79 -24.69 25.14
CA LEU A 97 -7.84 -24.04 24.36
C LEU A 97 -7.35 -23.55 23.00
N MET A 98 -6.08 -23.14 22.89
CA MET A 98 -5.49 -22.64 21.64
C MET A 98 -4.74 -23.70 20.86
N LYS A 99 -4.31 -24.78 21.54
CA LYS A 99 -3.52 -25.87 20.93
C LYS A 99 -4.37 -26.99 20.32
N ARG A 100 -5.62 -27.14 20.78
CA ARG A 100 -6.50 -28.25 20.40
C ARG A 100 -7.69 -27.75 19.58
N GLY A 101 -8.08 -28.55 18.60
CA GLY A 101 -9.20 -28.23 17.71
C GLY A 101 -8.81 -27.33 16.55
N LYS A 102 -9.80 -27.02 15.70
CA LYS A 102 -9.66 -26.15 14.54
C LYS A 102 -10.19 -24.77 14.88
N HIS A 103 -9.47 -23.71 14.51
CA HIS A 103 -9.83 -22.33 14.87
C HIS A 103 -10.11 -21.51 13.63
N PHE A 104 -11.12 -20.65 13.69
CA PHE A 104 -11.30 -19.57 12.71
C PHE A 104 -11.84 -18.30 13.39
N ILE A 105 -11.68 -17.18 12.70
CA ILE A 105 -12.08 -15.86 13.19
C ILE A 105 -13.16 -15.27 12.28
N LEU A 106 -14.24 -14.79 12.89
CA LEU A 106 -15.29 -14.02 12.24
C LEU A 106 -15.17 -12.55 12.63
N ILE A 107 -14.89 -11.70 11.64
CA ILE A 107 -14.82 -10.25 11.80
C ILE A 107 -16.05 -9.56 11.21
N ARG A 108 -16.25 -8.32 11.64
CA ARG A 108 -17.19 -7.39 11.04
C ARG A 108 -16.67 -5.98 11.21
N ASN A 109 -16.84 -5.13 10.20
CA ASN A 109 -16.41 -3.74 10.29
C ASN A 109 -17.10 -3.04 11.49
N PRO A 110 -16.35 -2.43 12.42
CA PRO A 110 -16.91 -1.77 13.60
C PRO A 110 -17.92 -0.66 13.25
N LEU A 111 -17.82 -0.05 12.07
CA LEU A 111 -18.80 0.91 11.56
C LEU A 111 -20.22 0.32 11.45
N HIS A 112 -20.35 -0.98 11.17
CA HIS A 112 -21.64 -1.68 11.13
C HIS A 112 -22.06 -2.26 12.49
N ILE A 113 -21.14 -2.38 13.44
CA ILE A 113 -21.39 -2.94 14.77
C ILE A 113 -21.94 -1.84 15.69
N LEU A 114 -21.20 -0.74 15.78
CA LEU A 114 -21.31 0.30 16.80
C LEU A 114 -22.73 0.83 17.00
N PRO A 115 -23.47 1.28 15.96
CA PRO A 115 -24.81 1.86 16.14
C PRO A 115 -25.84 0.90 16.74
N SER A 116 -25.61 -0.41 16.58
CA SER A 116 -26.52 -1.44 17.11
C SER A 116 -26.05 -2.01 18.44
N PHE A 117 -24.75 -1.96 18.70
CA PHE A 117 -24.14 -2.41 19.95
C PHE A 117 -24.41 -1.41 21.09
N ASP A 118 -24.32 -0.11 20.78
CA ASP A 118 -24.61 1.02 21.68
C ASP A 118 -26.03 0.97 22.30
N LYS A 119 -26.95 0.26 21.65
CA LYS A 119 -28.34 0.08 22.14
C LYS A 119 -28.50 -1.03 23.18
N VAL A 120 -27.52 -1.91 23.30
CA VAL A 120 -27.62 -3.13 24.14
C VAL A 120 -26.72 -3.02 25.37
N VAL A 121 -25.49 -2.55 25.17
CA VAL A 121 -24.52 -2.33 26.25
C VAL A 121 -23.72 -1.05 25.98
N PRO A 122 -23.27 -0.34 27.02
CA PRO A 122 -22.34 0.79 26.86
C PRO A 122 -21.11 0.32 26.09
N PRO A 123 -20.84 0.86 24.89
CA PRO A 123 -19.78 0.36 24.05
C PRO A 123 -18.42 0.85 24.57
N SER A 124 -17.46 -0.05 24.61
CA SER A 124 -16.07 0.26 24.94
C SER A 124 -15.14 -0.58 24.09
N PHE A 125 -13.85 -0.20 24.05
CA PHE A 125 -12.84 -0.93 23.29
C PHE A 125 -12.72 -2.39 23.73
N SER A 126 -12.75 -2.63 25.05
CA SER A 126 -12.76 -3.98 25.64
C SER A 126 -14.04 -4.75 25.30
N GLU A 127 -15.20 -4.08 25.33
CA GLU A 127 -16.50 -4.72 25.04
C GLU A 127 -16.61 -5.21 23.60
N LEU A 128 -16.01 -4.51 22.62
CA LEU A 128 -15.97 -4.92 21.22
C LEU A 128 -15.05 -6.13 20.96
N GLY A 129 -13.96 -6.26 21.72
CA GLY A 129 -13.08 -7.44 21.67
C GLY A 129 -12.27 -7.63 20.38
N LEU A 130 -12.17 -6.61 19.51
CA LEU A 130 -11.40 -6.70 18.26
C LEU A 130 -9.89 -6.88 18.51
N SER A 131 -9.35 -6.28 19.57
CA SER A 131 -7.97 -6.53 20.02
C SER A 131 -7.78 -7.98 20.50
N GLY A 132 -8.79 -8.55 21.16
CA GLY A 132 -8.80 -9.97 21.54
C GLY A 132 -8.73 -10.89 20.32
N LEU A 133 -9.48 -10.58 19.25
CA LEU A 133 -9.40 -11.33 17.99
C LEU A 133 -8.01 -11.23 17.35
N ALA A 134 -7.42 -10.03 17.34
CA ALA A 134 -6.06 -9.83 16.84
C ALA A 134 -5.03 -10.64 17.63
N SER A 135 -5.12 -10.63 18.97
CA SER A 135 -4.27 -11.43 19.86
C SER A 135 -4.42 -12.93 19.58
N ILE A 136 -5.64 -13.43 19.44
CA ILE A 136 -5.93 -14.83 19.08
C ILE A 136 -5.31 -15.20 17.72
N TYR A 137 -5.42 -14.31 16.72
CA TYR A 137 -4.81 -14.54 15.41
C TYR A 137 -3.29 -14.68 15.50
N CYS A 138 -2.62 -13.76 16.21
CA CYS A 138 -1.16 -13.77 16.36
C CYS A 138 -0.67 -15.04 17.04
N GLU A 139 -1.28 -15.43 18.16
CA GLU A 139 -0.87 -16.62 18.90
C GLU A 139 -1.07 -17.92 18.12
N LEU A 140 -2.20 -18.09 17.42
CA LEU A 140 -2.41 -19.26 16.56
C LEU A 140 -1.42 -19.30 15.40
N THR A 141 -1.05 -18.13 14.87
CA THR A 141 -0.01 -18.01 13.83
C THR A 141 1.36 -18.45 14.36
N GLU A 142 1.72 -18.03 15.58
CA GLU A 142 2.97 -18.45 16.25
C GLU A 142 2.99 -19.95 16.57
N LEU A 143 1.84 -20.54 16.89
CA LEU A 143 1.68 -21.98 17.10
C LEU A 143 1.77 -22.81 15.79
N GLY A 144 1.89 -22.15 14.63
CA GLY A 144 2.26 -22.78 13.37
C GLY A 144 1.16 -22.86 12.31
N LYS A 145 -0.09 -22.50 12.61
CA LYS A 145 -1.17 -22.40 11.60
C LYS A 145 -1.99 -21.14 11.81
N ALA A 146 -1.83 -20.16 10.92
CA ALA A 146 -2.68 -18.99 10.88
C ALA A 146 -4.16 -19.41 10.71
N PRO A 147 -5.08 -18.96 11.58
CA PRO A 147 -6.47 -19.35 11.49
C PRO A 147 -7.13 -18.66 10.29
N PRO A 148 -8.08 -19.32 9.62
CA PRO A 148 -8.89 -18.68 8.59
C PRO A 148 -9.64 -17.49 9.17
N VAL A 149 -9.69 -16.39 8.41
CA VAL A 149 -10.45 -15.20 8.77
C VAL A 149 -11.56 -15.02 7.74
N ILE A 150 -12.79 -14.93 8.20
CA ILE A 150 -13.96 -14.59 7.38
C ILE A 150 -14.59 -13.30 7.88
N ASP A 151 -15.17 -12.53 6.96
CA ASP A 151 -15.85 -11.30 7.28
C ASP A 151 -17.35 -11.42 7.06
N SER A 152 -18.09 -10.80 7.95
CA SER A 152 -19.55 -10.84 7.96
C SER A 152 -20.18 -10.23 6.71
N GLU A 153 -19.57 -9.20 6.12
CA GLU A 153 -20.13 -8.58 4.93
C GLU A 153 -20.00 -9.50 3.71
N ASP A 154 -18.86 -10.18 3.57
CA ASP A 154 -18.65 -11.18 2.52
C ASP A 154 -19.63 -12.34 2.70
N LEU A 155 -19.82 -12.81 3.94
CA LEU A 155 -20.78 -13.87 4.29
C LEU A 155 -22.23 -13.47 3.97
N GLN A 156 -22.61 -12.20 4.11
CA GLN A 156 -23.94 -11.71 3.74
C GLN A 156 -24.12 -11.52 2.23
N LYS A 157 -23.04 -11.24 1.49
CA LYS A 157 -23.06 -11.03 0.04
C LYS A 157 -23.15 -12.35 -0.73
N ASP A 158 -22.30 -13.31 -0.37
CA ASP A 158 -22.27 -14.65 -0.97
C ASP A 158 -22.03 -15.72 0.12
N PRO A 159 -23.10 -16.14 0.82
CA PRO A 159 -22.96 -17.08 1.93
C PRO A 159 -22.41 -18.44 1.50
N GLU A 160 -22.78 -18.93 0.32
CA GLU A 160 -22.34 -20.24 -0.16
C GLU A 160 -20.85 -20.26 -0.45
N ALA A 161 -20.35 -19.26 -1.18
CA ALA A 161 -18.93 -19.21 -1.52
C ALA A 161 -18.04 -19.05 -0.26
N VAL A 162 -18.45 -18.21 0.71
CA VAL A 162 -17.73 -18.03 1.97
C VAL A 162 -17.74 -19.31 2.82
N LEU A 163 -18.88 -19.97 2.96
CA LEU A 163 -18.98 -21.20 3.75
C LEU A 163 -18.23 -22.37 3.09
N ARG A 164 -18.26 -22.50 1.76
CA ARG A 164 -17.44 -23.48 1.04
C ARG A 164 -15.96 -23.26 1.30
N GLY A 165 -15.50 -22.01 1.19
CA GLY A 165 -14.11 -21.66 1.46
C GLY A 165 -13.69 -21.91 2.91
N LEU A 166 -14.56 -21.57 3.87
CA LEU A 166 -14.31 -21.86 5.28
C LEU A 166 -14.24 -23.37 5.55
N CYS A 167 -15.16 -24.17 4.99
CA CYS A 167 -15.14 -25.62 5.13
C CYS A 167 -13.86 -26.23 4.56
N GLU A 168 -13.38 -25.74 3.42
CA GLU A 168 -12.09 -26.13 2.84
C GLU A 168 -10.91 -25.79 3.76
N ASP A 169 -10.85 -24.55 4.29
CA ASP A 169 -9.77 -24.15 5.21
C ASP A 169 -9.75 -24.95 6.52
N LEU A 170 -10.94 -25.35 6.99
CA LEU A 170 -11.14 -26.19 8.16
C LEU A 170 -11.01 -27.69 7.85
N ASP A 171 -10.80 -28.09 6.59
CA ASP A 171 -10.75 -29.49 6.17
C ASP A 171 -11.98 -30.29 6.65
N ILE A 172 -13.17 -29.79 6.31
CA ILE A 172 -14.48 -30.43 6.54
C ILE A 172 -15.34 -30.35 5.26
N PRO A 173 -16.26 -31.31 5.02
CA PRO A 173 -17.12 -31.25 3.84
C PRO A 173 -18.16 -30.13 3.97
N PHE A 174 -18.38 -29.34 2.92
CA PHE A 174 -19.48 -28.38 2.86
C PHE A 174 -20.84 -29.09 2.72
N GLN A 175 -21.85 -28.64 3.46
CA GLN A 175 -23.24 -29.11 3.34
C GLN A 175 -24.16 -27.93 2.99
N SER A 176 -25.01 -28.07 1.97
CA SER A 176 -25.92 -27.01 1.53
C SER A 176 -27.00 -26.68 2.56
N SER A 177 -27.28 -27.59 3.50
CA SER A 177 -28.16 -27.35 4.66
C SER A 177 -27.70 -26.15 5.50
N MET A 178 -26.40 -25.84 5.50
CA MET A 178 -25.83 -24.69 6.22
C MET A 178 -26.41 -23.33 5.78
N LEU A 179 -27.05 -23.23 4.61
CA LEU A 179 -27.51 -21.97 4.05
C LEU A 179 -28.86 -21.48 4.61
N ARG A 180 -29.64 -22.39 5.21
CA ARG A 180 -31.00 -22.08 5.68
C ARG A 180 -31.32 -22.78 6.99
N TRP A 181 -32.07 -22.11 7.85
CA TRP A 181 -32.56 -22.66 9.12
C TRP A 181 -34.00 -22.23 9.35
N GLU A 182 -34.69 -22.90 10.27
CA GLU A 182 -36.01 -22.49 10.72
C GLU A 182 -35.93 -21.29 11.67
N ALA A 183 -36.81 -20.31 11.47
CA ALA A 183 -36.95 -19.16 12.37
C ALA A 183 -37.43 -19.61 13.76
N GLY A 184 -37.18 -18.77 14.77
CA GLY A 184 -37.52 -19.00 16.17
C GLY A 184 -36.32 -19.34 17.06
N PRO A 185 -36.55 -19.40 18.38
CA PRO A 185 -35.53 -19.81 19.34
C PRO A 185 -35.13 -21.27 19.16
N LYS A 186 -33.92 -21.62 19.60
CA LYS A 186 -33.36 -22.97 19.52
C LYS A 186 -32.97 -23.47 20.90
N ASP A 187 -33.04 -24.78 21.10
CA ASP A 187 -32.74 -25.41 22.40
C ASP A 187 -31.27 -25.25 22.81
N TYR A 188 -30.39 -24.98 21.84
CA TYR A 188 -28.98 -24.69 22.04
C TYR A 188 -28.67 -23.19 22.17
N ASP A 189 -29.68 -22.32 22.21
CA ASP A 189 -29.47 -20.89 22.48
C ASP A 189 -29.05 -20.68 23.94
N GLY A 190 -28.04 -19.83 24.16
CA GLY A 190 -27.67 -19.40 25.50
C GLY A 190 -28.78 -18.59 26.18
N MET A 191 -28.77 -18.57 27.52
CA MET A 191 -29.80 -17.88 28.32
C MET A 191 -29.92 -16.38 28.04
N TRP A 192 -28.85 -15.77 27.49
CA TRP A 192 -28.83 -14.38 27.08
C TRP A 192 -29.58 -14.11 25.75
N ALA A 193 -30.13 -15.13 25.08
CA ALA A 193 -30.78 -15.02 23.78
C ALA A 193 -31.87 -13.94 23.72
N GLN A 194 -32.66 -13.77 24.78
CA GLN A 194 -33.71 -12.75 24.83
C GLN A 194 -33.20 -11.30 24.66
N TRP A 195 -31.93 -11.02 25.01
CA TRP A 195 -31.31 -9.70 24.83
C TRP A 195 -30.61 -9.53 23.48
N TRP A 196 -30.09 -10.62 22.90
CA TRP A 196 -29.18 -10.54 21.76
C TRP A 196 -29.73 -11.10 20.44
N TYR A 197 -30.65 -12.09 20.49
CA TYR A 197 -30.94 -12.97 19.35
C TYR A 197 -32.24 -12.64 18.61
N GLY A 198 -32.94 -11.58 18.99
CA GLY A 198 -34.19 -11.18 18.33
C GLY A 198 -34.07 -10.92 16.82
N GLY A 199 -32.86 -10.70 16.29
CA GLY A 199 -32.60 -10.63 14.85
C GLY A 199 -32.52 -12.01 14.16
N VAL A 200 -31.79 -12.96 14.74
CA VAL A 200 -31.61 -14.30 14.16
C VAL A 200 -32.86 -15.17 14.32
N HIS A 201 -33.63 -14.98 15.41
CA HIS A 201 -34.92 -15.65 15.60
C HIS A 201 -35.95 -15.29 14.52
N LYS A 202 -35.75 -14.19 13.79
CA LYS A 202 -36.61 -13.76 12.68
C LYS A 202 -36.05 -14.13 11.30
N SER A 203 -34.84 -14.70 11.24
CA SER A 203 -34.20 -15.04 9.98
C SER A 203 -34.29 -16.54 9.69
N THR A 204 -34.16 -16.89 8.41
CA THR A 204 -34.13 -18.28 7.93
C THR A 204 -32.86 -18.58 7.14
N GLY A 205 -31.84 -17.73 7.27
CA GLY A 205 -30.62 -17.72 6.46
C GLY A 205 -29.87 -16.39 6.59
N PHE A 206 -28.77 -16.26 5.86
CA PHE A 206 -28.01 -15.00 5.77
C PHE A 206 -28.75 -14.00 4.88
N SER A 207 -28.98 -12.80 5.41
CA SER A 207 -29.63 -11.71 4.69
C SER A 207 -28.60 -10.76 4.12
N LYS A 208 -28.90 -10.15 2.96
CA LYS A 208 -28.06 -9.11 2.35
C LYS A 208 -27.78 -7.97 3.33
N PRO A 209 -26.59 -7.33 3.25
CA PRO A 209 -26.30 -6.18 4.08
C PRO A 209 -27.28 -5.04 3.76
N ARG A 210 -27.48 -4.13 4.73
CA ARG A 210 -28.32 -2.94 4.51
C ARG A 210 -27.70 -2.09 3.42
N GLU A 211 -28.55 -1.56 2.53
CA GLU A 211 -28.12 -0.73 1.41
C GLU A 211 -27.43 0.56 1.86
N TYR A 212 -27.91 1.16 2.96
CA TYR A 212 -27.34 2.37 3.54
C TYR A 212 -26.91 2.16 4.98
N LEU A 213 -25.80 2.80 5.34
CA LEU A 213 -25.29 2.87 6.70
C LEU A 213 -26.23 3.67 7.59
N ALA A 214 -26.36 3.24 8.85
CA ALA A 214 -26.92 4.08 9.88
C ALA A 214 -25.93 5.20 10.21
N THR A 215 -26.44 6.40 10.51
CA THR A 215 -25.62 7.50 11.02
C THR A 215 -24.89 7.05 12.28
N LEU A 216 -23.56 7.23 12.30
CA LEU A 216 -22.75 6.96 13.48
C LEU A 216 -22.88 8.15 14.44
N PRO A 217 -23.34 7.95 15.68
CA PRO A 217 -23.31 8.99 16.70
C PRO A 217 -21.90 9.52 16.95
N VAL A 218 -21.76 10.83 17.16
CA VAL A 218 -20.45 11.51 17.32
C VAL A 218 -19.64 10.90 18.47
N HIS A 219 -20.28 10.50 19.57
CA HIS A 219 -19.60 9.90 20.74
C HIS A 219 -18.95 8.54 20.45
N LEU A 220 -19.23 7.91 19.31
CA LEU A 220 -18.64 6.63 18.92
C LEU A 220 -17.45 6.76 17.96
N TYR A 221 -17.08 7.97 17.55
CA TYR A 221 -15.99 8.19 16.58
C TYR A 221 -14.64 7.72 17.14
N ASP A 222 -14.29 8.11 18.37
CA ASP A 222 -13.04 7.72 19.00
C ASP A 222 -12.94 6.19 19.14
N LEU A 223 -14.05 5.54 19.50
CA LEU A 223 -14.11 4.09 19.61
C LEU A 223 -13.97 3.39 18.24
N LEU A 224 -14.56 3.97 17.19
CA LEU A 224 -14.37 3.49 15.82
C LEU A 224 -12.90 3.58 15.41
N GLU A 225 -12.26 4.73 15.68
CA GLU A 225 -10.86 4.99 15.36
C GLU A 225 -9.93 3.99 16.06
N GLN A 226 -10.11 3.78 17.36
CA GLN A 226 -9.34 2.79 18.14
C GLN A 226 -9.52 1.37 17.62
N SER A 227 -10.72 1.03 17.13
CA SER A 227 -11.08 -0.32 16.69
C SER A 227 -10.64 -0.66 15.27
N MET A 228 -10.54 0.34 14.41
CA MET A 228 -10.34 0.15 12.97
C MET A 228 -9.00 -0.52 12.60
N PRO A 229 -7.86 -0.22 13.25
CA PRO A 229 -6.58 -0.89 12.97
C PRO A 229 -6.65 -2.41 13.12
N PHE A 230 -7.28 -2.91 14.19
CA PHE A 230 -7.42 -4.35 14.44
C PHE A 230 -8.33 -5.03 13.41
N TYR A 231 -9.44 -4.38 13.05
CA TYR A 231 -10.31 -4.87 11.97
C TYR A 231 -9.57 -4.93 10.63
N LYS A 232 -8.84 -3.86 10.24
CA LYS A 232 -8.08 -3.82 8.98
C LYS A 232 -6.99 -4.90 8.95
N MET A 233 -6.28 -5.10 10.06
CA MET A 233 -5.27 -6.14 10.18
C MET A 233 -5.85 -7.52 9.87
N LEU A 234 -6.99 -7.85 10.47
CA LEU A 234 -7.67 -9.14 10.27
C LEU A 234 -8.34 -9.22 8.88
N ARG A 235 -8.94 -8.13 8.38
CA ARG A 235 -9.53 -8.05 7.04
C ARG A 235 -8.51 -8.35 5.94
N ASN A 236 -7.26 -7.92 6.11
CA ASN A 236 -6.19 -8.25 5.16
C ASN A 236 -5.82 -9.75 5.14
N LYS A 237 -6.36 -10.56 6.07
CA LYS A 237 -6.16 -12.02 6.14
C LYS A 237 -7.35 -12.81 5.57
N THR A 238 -8.42 -12.15 5.15
CA THR A 238 -9.55 -12.83 4.50
C THR A 238 -9.14 -13.33 3.12
N ARG A 239 -9.76 -14.41 2.64
CA ARG A 239 -9.56 -14.90 1.26
C ARG A 239 -9.87 -13.79 0.25
N LYS A 240 -8.89 -13.48 -0.62
CA LYS A 240 -8.98 -12.39 -1.62
C LYS A 240 -10.13 -12.54 -2.63
N THR A 241 -10.64 -13.75 -2.81
CA THR A 241 -11.74 -14.08 -3.74
C THR A 241 -13.05 -13.33 -3.45
N PHE A 242 -13.22 -12.77 -2.26
CA PHE A 242 -14.46 -12.10 -1.83
C PHE A 242 -14.45 -10.57 -1.96
N HIS A 243 -13.33 -9.98 -2.40
CA HIS A 243 -13.20 -8.52 -2.57
C HIS A 243 -13.73 -8.05 -3.93
N THR A 244 -14.99 -8.32 -4.26
CA THR A 244 -15.63 -7.69 -5.42
C THR A 244 -16.07 -6.27 -5.03
N SER A 245 -15.28 -5.26 -5.39
CA SER A 245 -15.73 -3.87 -5.33
C SER A 245 -16.66 -3.59 -6.51
N PRO A 246 -17.85 -2.99 -6.31
CA PRO A 246 -18.71 -2.61 -7.44
C PRO A 246 -18.06 -1.56 -8.35
N LEU A 247 -17.02 -0.88 -7.87
CA LEU A 247 -16.28 0.16 -8.61
C LEU A 247 -14.98 -0.35 -9.24
N ARG A 248 -14.58 -1.61 -9.02
CA ARG A 248 -13.36 -2.17 -9.63
C ARG A 248 -13.61 -3.58 -10.17
N PRO A 249 -13.27 -3.86 -11.44
CA PRO A 249 -13.22 -5.23 -11.91
C PRO A 249 -12.22 -6.03 -11.06
N SER A 250 -12.55 -7.29 -10.75
CA SER A 250 -11.70 -8.21 -9.99
C SER A 250 -10.52 -8.66 -10.84
N LEU A 251 -9.56 -7.78 -11.05
CA LEU A 251 -8.30 -8.10 -11.70
C LEU A 251 -7.34 -8.72 -10.68
N PRO A 252 -6.58 -9.78 -11.04
CA PRO A 252 -5.53 -10.28 -10.17
C PRO A 252 -4.47 -9.20 -9.95
N ASP A 253 -3.82 -9.23 -8.78
CA ASP A 253 -2.70 -8.34 -8.49
C ASP A 253 -1.60 -8.58 -9.56
N PRO A 254 -1.19 -7.56 -10.32
CA PRO A 254 -0.13 -7.73 -11.31
C PRO A 254 1.21 -8.01 -10.61
N PRO A 255 2.11 -8.79 -11.23
CA PRO A 255 3.45 -9.00 -10.67
C PRO A 255 4.21 -7.67 -10.63
N LEU A 256 4.99 -7.46 -9.57
CA LEU A 256 5.90 -6.32 -9.48
C LEU A 256 7.05 -6.51 -10.47
N PRO A 257 7.50 -5.45 -11.18
CA PRO A 257 8.68 -5.53 -12.05
C PRO A 257 9.94 -5.99 -11.32
N VAL A 258 10.06 -5.67 -10.03
CA VAL A 258 11.13 -6.09 -9.14
C VAL A 258 10.50 -6.63 -7.84
N PRO A 259 10.54 -7.95 -7.57
CA PRO A 259 9.85 -8.58 -6.44
C PRO A 259 10.24 -8.03 -5.06
N GLU A 260 11.49 -7.61 -4.89
CA GLU A 260 12.04 -7.04 -3.65
C GLU A 260 11.29 -5.77 -3.21
N ASN A 261 10.60 -5.10 -4.14
CA ASN A 261 9.80 -3.93 -3.85
C ASN A 261 8.46 -4.24 -3.15
N GLU A 262 8.10 -5.50 -2.89
CA GLU A 262 6.83 -5.87 -2.25
C GLU A 262 6.72 -5.33 -0.81
N LYS A 263 7.82 -5.37 -0.05
CA LYS A 263 7.83 -5.09 1.40
C LYS A 263 8.70 -3.89 1.79
N ILE A 264 8.96 -2.99 0.85
CA ILE A 264 9.76 -1.80 1.11
C ILE A 264 9.07 -0.86 2.12
N LEU A 265 9.90 -0.10 2.81
CA LEU A 265 9.50 1.02 3.67
C LEU A 265 9.63 2.33 2.90
N VAL A 266 8.64 3.20 3.04
CA VAL A 266 8.54 4.50 2.37
C VAL A 266 8.42 5.57 3.43
N TRP A 267 9.17 6.66 3.30
CA TRP A 267 8.99 7.82 4.18
C TRP A 267 7.79 8.63 3.72
N VAL A 268 6.84 8.92 4.60
CA VAL A 268 5.69 9.80 4.32
C VAL A 268 5.47 10.72 5.51
N GLY A 269 5.54 12.04 5.29
CA GLY A 269 5.47 13.03 6.35
C GLY A 269 6.73 13.02 7.20
N ASP A 270 6.66 12.36 8.35
CA ASP A 270 7.66 12.32 9.42
C ASP A 270 8.07 10.90 9.82
N GLU A 271 7.53 9.86 9.17
CA GLU A 271 7.76 8.47 9.55
C GLU A 271 8.02 7.52 8.35
N LEU A 272 8.65 6.38 8.64
CA LEU A 272 8.78 5.26 7.71
C LEU A 272 7.59 4.31 7.88
N VAL A 273 6.88 4.07 6.78
CA VAL A 273 5.70 3.18 6.76
C VAL A 273 5.85 2.09 5.69
N PRO A 274 5.22 0.92 5.87
CA PRO A 274 5.17 -0.11 4.82
C PRO A 274 4.56 0.41 3.52
N ARG A 275 5.00 -0.13 2.37
CA ARG A 275 4.48 0.19 1.02
C ARG A 275 2.96 0.32 0.93
N ASN A 276 2.23 -0.61 1.55
CA ASN A 276 0.76 -0.65 1.49
C ASN A 276 0.08 0.41 2.37
N ASP A 277 0.83 1.05 3.26
CA ASP A 277 0.36 2.10 4.17
C ASP A 277 0.90 3.49 3.80
N ALA A 278 1.86 3.57 2.88
CA ALA A 278 2.38 4.80 2.30
C ALA A 278 1.29 5.58 1.54
N LYS A 279 0.57 6.45 2.26
CA LYS A 279 -0.60 7.18 1.78
C LYS A 279 -0.54 8.63 2.26
N VAL A 280 -1.02 9.55 1.44
CA VAL A 280 -1.30 10.93 1.86
C VAL A 280 -2.80 11.11 2.13
N SER A 281 -3.15 12.11 2.93
CA SER A 281 -4.55 12.48 3.15
C SER A 281 -5.20 12.88 1.83
N VAL A 282 -6.48 12.55 1.63
CA VAL A 282 -7.28 13.10 0.52
C VAL A 282 -7.41 14.62 0.57
N PHE A 283 -7.14 15.22 1.74
CA PHE A 283 -7.06 16.66 1.92
C PHE A 283 -5.68 17.26 1.59
N ASP A 284 -4.68 16.44 1.23
CA ASP A 284 -3.39 16.94 0.74
C ASP A 284 -3.56 17.68 -0.59
N SER A 285 -2.86 18.80 -0.75
CA SER A 285 -2.92 19.62 -1.97
C SER A 285 -2.52 18.85 -3.23
N VAL A 286 -1.66 17.84 -3.13
CA VAL A 286 -1.27 17.03 -4.29
C VAL A 286 -2.46 16.23 -4.84
N VAL A 287 -3.37 15.77 -3.97
CA VAL A 287 -4.56 15.00 -4.37
C VAL A 287 -5.60 15.90 -5.00
N GLN A 288 -5.79 17.10 -4.46
CA GLN A 288 -6.84 18.02 -4.91
C GLN A 288 -6.45 18.80 -6.17
N GLY A 289 -5.16 19.03 -6.42
CA GLY A 289 -4.73 19.89 -7.53
C GLY A 289 -3.30 19.71 -8.03
N GLY A 290 -2.63 18.60 -7.73
CA GLY A 290 -1.26 18.33 -8.20
C GLY A 290 -0.21 19.27 -7.62
N ASP A 291 -0.52 19.91 -6.50
CA ASP A 291 0.28 20.96 -5.89
C ASP A 291 1.43 20.38 -5.02
N GLY A 292 2.54 20.14 -5.71
CA GLY A 292 3.76 19.55 -5.17
C GLY A 292 4.93 19.70 -6.14
N VAL A 293 6.14 19.60 -5.60
CA VAL A 293 7.39 19.48 -6.36
C VAL A 293 8.00 18.11 -6.13
N TRP A 294 8.84 17.64 -7.05
CA TRP A 294 9.51 16.36 -6.91
C TRP A 294 10.91 16.36 -7.50
N GLU A 295 11.68 15.31 -7.21
CA GLU A 295 12.99 15.03 -7.75
C GLU A 295 13.17 13.52 -7.99
N GLY A 296 14.03 13.20 -8.96
CA GLY A 296 14.45 11.83 -9.24
C GLY A 296 15.92 11.68 -8.87
N LEU A 297 16.21 10.90 -7.82
CA LEU A 297 17.58 10.63 -7.36
C LEU A 297 18.00 9.22 -7.71
N ARG A 298 19.30 8.99 -7.87
CA ARG A 298 19.84 7.66 -8.15
C ARG A 298 21.02 7.31 -7.27
N ILE A 299 21.06 6.04 -6.89
CA ILE A 299 22.06 5.50 -5.99
C ILE A 299 23.01 4.61 -6.79
N TYR A 300 24.30 4.93 -6.71
CA TYR A 300 25.40 4.14 -7.27
C TYR A 300 26.44 3.91 -6.18
N ASN A 301 26.83 2.64 -5.97
CA ASN A 301 27.95 2.27 -5.09
C ASN A 301 27.94 2.97 -3.72
N GLY A 302 26.79 3.01 -3.06
CA GLY A 302 26.61 3.61 -1.73
C GLY A 302 26.54 5.13 -1.72
N LYS A 303 26.44 5.79 -2.87
CA LYS A 303 26.38 7.25 -3.01
C LYS A 303 25.11 7.68 -3.72
N VAL A 304 24.54 8.81 -3.29
CA VAL A 304 23.46 9.49 -4.01
C VAL A 304 24.08 10.47 -4.99
N PHE A 305 23.95 10.18 -6.28
CA PHE A 305 24.57 10.98 -7.34
C PHE A 305 23.90 12.34 -7.46
N LYS A 306 24.70 13.41 -7.48
CA LYS A 306 24.25 14.82 -7.64
C LYS A 306 23.17 15.26 -6.62
N LEU A 307 23.19 14.68 -5.41
CA LEU A 307 22.19 14.95 -4.38
C LEU A 307 22.03 16.44 -4.09
N GLU A 308 23.13 17.17 -3.97
CA GLU A 308 23.06 18.58 -3.62
C GLU A 308 22.37 19.38 -4.73
N GLU A 309 22.74 19.18 -5.99
CA GLU A 309 22.13 19.85 -7.13
C GLU A 309 20.62 19.53 -7.25
N HIS A 310 20.21 18.30 -6.94
CA HIS A 310 18.79 17.94 -6.89
C HIS A 310 18.04 18.70 -5.78
N LEU A 311 18.62 18.84 -4.59
CA LEU A 311 17.99 19.57 -3.47
C LEU A 311 17.93 21.08 -3.73
N ASP A 312 18.90 21.65 -4.44
CA ASP A 312 18.86 23.05 -4.87
C ASP A 312 17.68 23.28 -5.82
N ARG A 313 17.53 22.45 -6.86
CA ARG A 313 16.41 22.56 -7.82
C ARG A 313 15.04 22.33 -7.18
N MET A 314 14.95 21.40 -6.23
CA MET A 314 13.74 21.19 -5.45
C MET A 314 13.36 22.44 -4.65
N SER A 315 14.35 23.09 -4.03
CA SER A 315 14.16 24.33 -3.27
C SER A 315 13.74 25.49 -4.18
N ASP A 316 14.35 25.63 -5.34
CA ASP A 316 13.98 26.63 -6.35
C ASP A 316 12.55 26.42 -6.86
N SER A 317 12.17 25.16 -7.12
CA SER A 317 10.82 24.80 -7.55
C SER A 317 9.79 25.11 -6.46
N ALA A 318 10.08 24.77 -5.20
CA ALA A 318 9.22 25.07 -4.06
C ALA A 318 9.07 26.59 -3.85
N LYS A 319 10.15 27.35 -4.03
CA LYS A 319 10.15 28.81 -3.98
C LYS A 319 9.30 29.42 -5.10
N ALA A 320 9.41 28.92 -6.33
CA ALA A 320 8.59 29.36 -7.45
C ALA A 320 7.08 29.14 -7.20
N LEU A 321 6.72 28.08 -6.49
CA LEU A 321 5.35 27.79 -6.08
C LEU A 321 4.94 28.47 -4.76
N ALA A 322 5.79 29.33 -4.17
CA ALA A 322 5.56 30.03 -2.90
C ALA A 322 5.24 29.09 -1.72
N PHE A 323 5.99 27.98 -1.59
CA PHE A 323 5.89 27.11 -0.42
C PHE A 323 6.42 27.85 0.81
N VAL A 324 5.76 27.65 1.95
CA VAL A 324 6.18 28.13 3.26
C VAL A 324 6.50 26.93 4.16
N ASN A 325 7.38 27.13 5.14
CA ASN A 325 7.81 26.06 6.06
C ASN A 325 8.35 24.82 5.32
N VAL A 326 9.16 25.04 4.29
CA VAL A 326 9.89 23.97 3.60
C VAL A 326 10.90 23.35 4.58
N PRO A 327 10.97 22.02 4.72
CA PRO A 327 11.95 21.36 5.58
C PRO A 327 13.40 21.75 5.22
N SER A 328 14.29 21.78 6.21
CA SER A 328 15.70 22.07 5.94
C SER A 328 16.34 20.99 5.06
N ARG A 329 17.43 21.35 4.38
CA ARG A 329 18.20 20.44 3.53
C ARG A 329 18.67 19.22 4.32
N GLU A 330 19.10 19.43 5.55
CA GLU A 330 19.58 18.41 6.47
C GLU A 330 18.47 17.42 6.84
N ALA A 331 17.26 17.92 7.13
CA ALA A 331 16.10 17.08 7.44
C ALA A 331 15.68 16.22 6.24
N ILE A 332 15.70 16.78 5.03
CA ILE A 332 15.41 16.02 3.80
C ILE A 332 16.47 14.94 3.57
N LYS A 333 17.76 15.26 3.74
CA LYS A 333 18.85 14.29 3.64
C LYS A 333 18.73 13.18 4.67
N GLU A 334 18.38 13.50 5.90
CA GLU A 334 18.16 12.52 6.97
C GLU A 334 17.03 11.55 6.61
N ALA A 335 15.89 12.04 6.13
CA ALA A 335 14.78 11.21 5.67
C ALA A 335 15.20 10.29 4.50
N ILE A 336 15.97 10.81 3.54
CA ILE A 336 16.52 10.04 2.43
C ILE A 336 17.41 8.90 2.95
N PHE A 337 18.37 9.21 3.82
CA PHE A 337 19.31 8.20 4.32
C PHE A 337 18.66 7.18 5.24
N LYS A 338 17.70 7.58 6.10
CA LYS A 338 16.91 6.64 6.90
C LYS A 338 16.14 5.67 6.01
N THR A 339 15.50 6.17 4.94
CA THR A 339 14.77 5.34 3.98
C THR A 339 15.68 4.35 3.25
N LEU A 340 16.84 4.80 2.76
CA LEU A 340 17.78 3.93 2.07
C LEU A 340 18.36 2.85 2.99
N ASN A 341 18.78 3.22 4.20
CA ASN A 341 19.31 2.28 5.18
C ASN A 341 18.27 1.24 5.63
N ALA A 342 17.03 1.67 5.89
CA ALA A 342 15.95 0.77 6.31
C ALA A 342 15.60 -0.29 5.26
N ASN A 343 15.90 -0.02 3.97
CA ASN A 343 15.65 -0.94 2.86
C ASN A 343 16.93 -1.63 2.32
N GLY A 344 18.11 -1.33 2.87
CA GLY A 344 19.39 -1.85 2.35
C GLY A 344 19.73 -1.38 0.92
N MET A 345 19.17 -0.25 0.48
CA MET A 345 19.27 0.26 -0.89
C MET A 345 20.55 1.06 -1.10
N PHE A 346 21.66 0.35 -1.35
CA PHE A 346 22.97 0.96 -1.55
C PHE A 346 23.47 0.95 -3.01
N ASN A 347 22.70 0.40 -3.94
CA ASN A 347 23.01 0.44 -5.36
C ASN A 347 21.73 0.24 -6.18
N ASN A 348 21.77 0.50 -7.48
CA ASN A 348 20.71 0.15 -8.43
C ASN A 348 19.28 0.52 -7.96
N SER A 349 19.19 1.67 -7.29
CA SER A 349 17.95 2.14 -6.65
C SER A 349 17.67 3.55 -7.12
N HIS A 350 16.39 3.88 -7.19
CA HIS A 350 15.90 5.20 -7.57
C HIS A 350 14.96 5.73 -6.51
N ILE A 351 15.11 7.02 -6.17
CA ILE A 351 14.18 7.71 -5.27
C ILE A 351 13.32 8.67 -6.09
N ARG A 352 12.01 8.53 -5.98
CA ARG A 352 11.08 9.63 -6.28
C ARG A 352 10.87 10.42 -4.99
N LEU A 353 11.60 11.53 -4.88
CA LEU A 353 11.51 12.45 -3.74
C LEU A 353 10.40 13.45 -4.05
N THR A 354 9.37 13.56 -3.22
CA THR A 354 8.24 14.49 -3.46
C THR A 354 8.03 15.35 -2.22
N LEU A 355 7.76 16.63 -2.42
CA LEU A 355 7.31 17.55 -1.38
C LEU A 355 6.00 18.19 -1.81
N THR A 356 4.92 17.84 -1.13
CA THR A 356 3.62 18.48 -1.32
C THR A 356 3.55 19.73 -0.46
N ARG A 357 2.65 20.67 -0.82
CA ARG A 357 2.33 21.80 0.08
C ARG A 357 1.67 21.33 1.39
N GLY A 358 1.23 20.07 1.43
CA GLY A 358 0.72 19.38 2.60
C GLY A 358 -0.80 19.30 2.67
N LYS A 359 -1.27 18.82 3.82
CA LYS A 359 -2.69 18.71 4.16
C LYS A 359 -3.34 20.09 4.25
N LYS A 360 -4.57 20.20 3.75
CA LYS A 360 -5.44 21.37 3.94
C LYS A 360 -6.39 21.17 5.12
N VAL A 361 -6.74 22.27 5.80
CA VAL A 361 -7.80 22.26 6.85
C VAL A 361 -9.20 22.07 6.27
N THR A 362 -9.40 22.41 5.00
CA THR A 362 -10.65 22.19 4.26
C THR A 362 -10.36 22.09 2.75
N SER A 363 -11.31 21.57 1.97
CA SER A 363 -11.18 21.53 0.52
C SER A 363 -11.28 22.94 -0.08
N GLY A 364 -10.45 23.24 -1.08
CA GLY A 364 -10.44 24.53 -1.77
C GLY A 364 -9.14 24.78 -2.51
N MET A 365 -9.15 25.74 -3.45
CA MET A 365 -7.99 26.03 -4.30
C MET A 365 -6.90 26.87 -3.63
N SER A 366 -7.26 27.67 -2.61
CA SER A 366 -6.31 28.57 -1.96
C SER A 366 -5.22 27.81 -1.19
N PRO A 367 -3.93 28.12 -1.37
CA PRO A 367 -2.85 27.55 -0.57
C PRO A 367 -2.87 28.04 0.88
N ALA A 368 -3.67 29.06 1.21
CA ALA A 368 -3.84 29.53 2.60
C ALA A 368 -4.45 28.47 3.53
N PHE A 369 -5.06 27.40 2.98
CA PHE A 369 -5.59 26.29 3.78
C PHE A 369 -4.52 25.27 4.19
N ASN A 370 -3.30 25.38 3.67
CA ASN A 370 -2.15 24.51 4.00
C ASN A 370 -1.50 24.92 5.34
N LEU A 371 -2.19 24.62 6.45
CA LEU A 371 -1.76 25.05 7.78
C LEU A 371 -1.00 23.96 8.56
N TYR A 372 -0.90 22.74 8.03
CA TYR A 372 -0.21 21.63 8.69
C TYR A 372 1.27 21.47 8.30
N GLY A 373 1.79 22.34 7.43
CA GLY A 373 3.15 22.23 6.87
C GLY A 373 3.25 21.29 5.67
N CYS A 374 4.42 21.25 5.04
CA CYS A 374 4.66 20.42 3.85
C CYS A 374 4.70 18.93 4.20
N THR A 375 4.34 18.07 3.25
CA THR A 375 4.49 16.61 3.40
C THR A 375 5.60 16.10 2.50
N LEU A 376 6.68 15.59 3.11
CA LEU A 376 7.80 14.97 2.42
C LEU A 376 7.50 13.49 2.16
N ILE A 377 7.79 13.02 0.95
CA ILE A 377 7.66 11.62 0.56
C ILE A 377 9.00 11.16 -0.03
N VAL A 378 9.59 10.12 0.53
CA VAL A 378 10.79 9.47 -0.02
C VAL A 378 10.40 8.06 -0.48
N LEU A 379 10.08 7.93 -1.76
CA LEU A 379 9.78 6.64 -2.38
C LEU A 379 11.04 6.09 -3.05
N ALA A 380 11.79 5.26 -2.31
CA ALA A 380 12.94 4.52 -2.83
C ALA A 380 12.49 3.14 -3.33
N GLU A 381 12.91 2.75 -4.53
CA GLU A 381 12.65 1.43 -5.10
C GLU A 381 13.93 0.85 -5.71
N TRP A 382 14.09 -0.47 -5.64
CA TRP A 382 15.02 -1.20 -6.49
C TRP A 382 14.57 -1.00 -7.93
N LYS A 383 15.42 -0.38 -8.75
CA LYS A 383 15.02 0.10 -10.06
C LYS A 383 16.21 0.13 -11.02
N PRO A 384 16.39 -0.92 -11.84
CA PRO A 384 17.36 -0.89 -12.93
C PRO A 384 17.03 0.22 -13.96
N PRO A 385 17.98 0.58 -14.85
CA PRO A 385 17.70 1.48 -15.96
C PRO A 385 16.43 1.07 -16.70
N VAL A 386 15.55 2.05 -16.96
CA VAL A 386 14.23 1.79 -17.55
C VAL A 386 14.26 1.62 -19.07
N TYR A 387 15.35 2.02 -19.71
CA TYR A 387 15.54 1.94 -21.16
C TYR A 387 16.75 1.09 -21.50
N ASP A 388 16.74 0.53 -22.71
CA ASP A 388 17.87 -0.20 -23.26
C ASP A 388 18.98 0.77 -23.71
N ASN A 389 19.96 0.97 -22.83
CA ASN A 389 21.12 1.81 -23.14
C ASN A 389 22.12 1.14 -24.11
N THR A 390 21.91 -0.14 -24.46
CA THR A 390 22.77 -0.90 -25.40
C THR A 390 22.18 -0.93 -26.80
N GLY A 391 20.90 -1.27 -26.93
CA GLY A 391 20.16 -1.38 -28.18
C GLY A 391 19.37 -0.14 -28.57
N GLY A 392 19.25 0.86 -27.68
CA GLY A 392 18.56 2.12 -27.94
C GLY A 392 17.03 1.99 -28.02
N ILE A 393 16.38 3.14 -28.23
CA ILE A 393 14.92 3.27 -28.26
C ILE A 393 14.43 3.91 -29.56
N LYS A 394 13.12 3.83 -29.77
CA LYS A 394 12.39 4.50 -30.86
C LYS A 394 11.49 5.57 -30.27
N LEU A 395 11.31 6.65 -31.02
CA LEU A 395 10.46 7.77 -30.65
C LEU A 395 9.39 8.05 -31.70
N ILE A 396 8.28 8.61 -31.23
CA ILE A 396 7.29 9.30 -32.05
C ILE A 396 7.23 10.77 -31.62
N THR A 397 7.00 11.67 -32.54
CA THR A 397 6.72 13.07 -32.23
C THR A 397 5.28 13.21 -31.74
N ALA A 398 5.12 13.68 -30.51
CA ALA A 398 3.81 13.92 -29.91
C ALA A 398 3.11 15.13 -30.56
N THR A 399 1.80 15.02 -30.69
CA THR A 399 0.90 16.14 -30.99
C THR A 399 0.75 17.06 -29.76
N THR A 400 0.80 16.49 -28.56
CA THR A 400 0.85 17.25 -27.31
C THR A 400 2.10 18.14 -27.25
N ARG A 401 1.91 19.46 -27.13
CA ARG A 401 3.00 20.44 -26.97
C ARG A 401 3.44 20.56 -25.52
N ARG A 402 4.71 20.87 -25.31
CA ARG A 402 5.27 21.01 -23.96
C ARG A 402 4.77 22.28 -23.27
N ASN A 403 4.65 22.23 -21.94
CA ASN A 403 4.13 23.37 -21.19
C ASN A 403 5.00 24.63 -21.40
N SER A 404 4.33 25.77 -21.57
CA SER A 404 4.97 27.07 -21.72
C SER A 404 5.17 27.76 -20.37
N PRO A 405 6.25 28.55 -20.22
CA PRO A 405 6.40 29.48 -19.09
C PRO A 405 5.21 30.44 -18.89
N ASN A 406 4.40 30.69 -19.94
CA ASN A 406 3.19 31.50 -19.85
C ASN A 406 2.00 30.79 -19.17
N SER A 407 2.13 29.51 -18.82
CA SER A 407 1.08 28.73 -18.18
C SER A 407 1.62 27.99 -16.97
N VAL A 408 2.34 26.90 -17.20
CA VAL A 408 3.00 26.14 -16.13
C VAL A 408 4.44 25.94 -16.58
N ASP A 409 5.37 26.72 -16.01
CA ASP A 409 6.77 26.68 -16.43
C ASP A 409 7.39 25.30 -16.17
N SER A 410 7.83 24.65 -17.23
CA SER A 410 8.50 23.33 -17.21
C SER A 410 9.83 23.33 -16.45
N LYS A 411 10.40 24.50 -16.14
CA LYS A 411 11.57 24.62 -15.27
C LYS A 411 11.25 24.30 -13.80
N ILE A 412 9.99 24.44 -13.39
CA ILE A 412 9.53 24.00 -12.07
C ILE A 412 9.35 22.48 -12.16
N HIS A 413 10.06 21.74 -11.32
CA HIS A 413 9.92 20.27 -11.29
C HIS A 413 8.68 19.86 -10.47
N HIS A 414 7.50 20.16 -11.03
CA HIS A 414 6.20 20.05 -10.39
C HIS A 414 5.51 18.69 -10.60
N ASN A 415 4.50 18.38 -9.80
CA ASN A 415 3.72 17.13 -9.90
C ASN A 415 2.62 17.13 -10.99
N ASN A 416 2.38 18.25 -11.66
CA ASN A 416 1.38 18.38 -12.74
C ASN A 416 1.83 17.74 -14.07
N LEU A 417 1.99 16.42 -14.08
CA LEU A 417 2.58 15.64 -15.18
C LEU A 417 1.57 15.17 -16.24
N ILE A 418 0.32 15.64 -16.23
CA ILE A 418 -0.68 15.20 -17.22
C ILE A 418 -0.26 15.54 -18.66
N ASN A 419 0.42 16.66 -18.88
CA ASN A 419 1.01 17.03 -20.18
C ASN A 419 1.97 15.94 -20.70
N ASN A 420 2.87 15.48 -19.83
CA ASN A 420 3.84 14.42 -20.12
C ASN A 420 3.15 13.06 -20.32
N ILE A 421 2.15 12.73 -19.50
CA ILE A 421 1.40 11.47 -19.58
C ILE A 421 0.63 11.39 -20.91
N LEU A 422 0.02 12.48 -21.37
CA LEU A 422 -0.69 12.51 -22.65
C LEU A 422 0.26 12.21 -23.82
N ALA A 423 1.45 12.82 -23.85
CA ALA A 423 2.47 12.48 -24.83
C ALA A 423 2.93 11.01 -24.72
N LYS A 424 3.06 10.48 -23.50
CA LYS A 424 3.40 9.05 -23.30
C LYS A 424 2.30 8.11 -23.80
N ILE A 425 1.02 8.50 -23.68
CA ILE A 425 -0.11 7.75 -24.26
C ILE A 425 0.03 7.68 -25.79
N GLU A 426 0.39 8.78 -26.45
CA GLU A 426 0.64 8.79 -27.90
C GLU A 426 1.78 7.83 -28.28
N GLY A 427 2.89 7.83 -27.52
CA GLY A 427 3.99 6.88 -27.69
C GLY A 427 3.56 5.41 -27.54
N ASN A 428 2.74 5.11 -26.53
CA ASN A 428 2.23 3.76 -26.31
C ASN A 428 1.32 3.29 -27.46
N VAL A 429 0.46 4.17 -27.99
CA VAL A 429 -0.40 3.88 -29.15
C VAL A 429 0.43 3.62 -30.41
N ALA A 430 1.51 4.38 -30.58
CA ALA A 430 2.47 4.18 -31.66
C ALA A 430 3.43 2.99 -31.44
N GLN A 431 3.32 2.29 -30.30
CA GLN A 431 4.17 1.15 -29.92
C GLN A 431 5.67 1.48 -29.92
N VAL A 432 6.02 2.66 -29.39
CA VAL A 432 7.40 3.11 -29.20
C VAL A 432 7.67 3.44 -27.72
N GLU A 433 8.94 3.51 -27.33
CA GLU A 433 9.34 3.59 -25.93
C GLU A 433 9.14 4.98 -25.31
N ASP A 434 9.20 6.06 -26.08
CA ASP A 434 8.97 7.43 -25.58
C ASP A 434 8.47 8.36 -26.69
N ALA A 435 8.02 9.56 -26.31
CA ALA A 435 7.50 10.55 -27.26
C ALA A 435 8.29 11.87 -27.21
N LEU A 436 8.77 12.32 -28.38
CA LEU A 436 9.44 13.60 -28.58
C LEU A 436 8.41 14.74 -28.59
N MET A 437 8.57 15.73 -27.72
CA MET A 437 7.65 16.86 -27.59
C MET A 437 8.25 18.14 -28.20
N LEU A 438 7.39 18.93 -28.82
CA LEU A 438 7.74 20.23 -29.40
C LEU A 438 7.28 21.39 -28.50
N ASP A 439 7.97 22.52 -28.60
CA ASP A 439 7.56 23.80 -28.04
C ASP A 439 6.38 24.42 -28.82
N LYS A 440 5.87 25.55 -28.33
CA LYS A 440 4.73 26.25 -28.94
C LYS A 440 4.99 26.75 -30.37
N ASP A 441 6.24 26.91 -30.77
CA ASP A 441 6.64 27.42 -32.08
C ASP A 441 7.08 26.28 -33.03
N GLY A 442 7.03 25.02 -32.58
CA GLY A 442 7.33 23.84 -33.38
C GLY A 442 8.80 23.38 -33.33
N PHE A 443 9.63 23.92 -32.44
CA PHE A 443 11.00 23.41 -32.23
C PHE A 443 11.01 22.29 -31.19
N VAL A 444 12.01 21.41 -31.25
CA VAL A 444 12.14 20.31 -30.30
C VAL A 444 12.44 20.83 -28.91
N SER A 445 11.71 20.33 -27.91
CA SER A 445 11.86 20.71 -26.50
C SER A 445 12.58 19.63 -25.70
N GLU A 446 11.91 18.51 -25.46
CA GLU A 446 12.39 17.32 -24.74
C GLU A 446 11.48 16.14 -25.07
N THR A 447 11.74 14.94 -24.55
CA THR A 447 10.72 13.87 -24.56
C THR A 447 9.74 14.07 -23.40
N ASN A 448 8.71 13.23 -23.30
CA ASN A 448 7.81 13.26 -22.13
C ASN A 448 8.52 12.99 -20.79
N ALA A 449 9.75 12.48 -20.75
CA ALA A 449 10.44 12.17 -19.50
C ALA A 449 11.94 12.55 -19.45
N THR A 450 12.56 12.95 -20.56
CA THR A 450 14.02 13.13 -20.65
C THR A 450 14.40 14.27 -21.61
N ASN A 451 15.52 14.94 -21.35
CA ASN A 451 16.08 15.90 -22.32
C ASN A 451 16.69 15.16 -23.52
N VAL A 452 16.97 15.86 -24.61
CA VAL A 452 17.42 15.25 -25.87
C VAL A 452 18.64 15.97 -26.45
N PHE A 453 19.51 15.21 -27.09
CA PHE A 453 20.71 15.66 -27.79
C PHE A 453 20.77 15.04 -29.19
N MET A 454 21.39 15.74 -30.14
CA MET A 454 21.73 15.20 -31.46
C MET A 454 23.19 15.47 -31.80
N VAL A 455 23.74 14.61 -32.67
CA VAL A 455 25.04 14.80 -33.29
C VAL A 455 24.83 15.10 -34.76
N LYS A 456 25.55 16.10 -35.26
CA LYS A 456 25.65 16.35 -36.70
C LYS A 456 27.07 16.77 -37.07
N LYS A 457 27.68 16.06 -38.01
CA LYS A 457 29.06 16.31 -38.50
C LYS A 457 30.06 16.40 -37.34
N GLY A 458 29.96 15.48 -36.38
CA GLY A 458 30.85 15.39 -35.22
C GLY A 458 30.64 16.46 -34.13
N GLN A 459 29.61 17.31 -34.24
CA GLN A 459 29.27 18.33 -33.25
C GLN A 459 27.98 17.96 -32.53
N VAL A 460 27.87 18.32 -31.25
CA VAL A 460 26.73 18.00 -30.39
C VAL A 460 25.81 19.20 -30.25
N PHE A 461 24.50 18.97 -30.35
CA PHE A 461 23.47 19.99 -30.22
C PHE A 461 22.41 19.55 -29.22
N THR A 462 21.90 20.48 -28.43
CA THR A 462 20.73 20.27 -27.55
C THR A 462 19.82 21.50 -27.58
N PRO A 463 18.49 21.34 -27.47
CA PRO A 463 17.56 22.46 -27.33
C PRO A 463 17.90 23.37 -26.15
N HIS A 464 17.58 24.66 -26.26
CA HIS A 464 17.54 25.55 -25.10
C HIS A 464 16.53 25.05 -24.07
N ALA A 465 16.83 25.30 -22.79
CA ALA A 465 15.92 25.01 -21.68
C ALA A 465 14.71 25.98 -21.57
N ASP A 466 14.21 26.47 -22.71
CA ASP A 466 13.11 27.43 -22.77
C ASP A 466 11.77 26.77 -22.41
N TYR A 467 11.52 25.57 -22.93
CA TYR A 467 10.28 24.80 -22.79
C TYR A 467 10.45 23.43 -22.12
N CYS A 468 11.64 23.12 -21.60
CA CYS A 468 11.92 21.86 -20.94
C CYS A 468 12.48 22.05 -19.53
N LEU A 469 12.56 20.96 -18.76
CA LEU A 469 13.23 20.98 -17.48
C LEU A 469 14.75 21.08 -17.71
N PRO A 470 15.49 22.00 -17.04
CA PRO A 470 16.94 22.00 -17.07
C PRO A 470 17.44 20.79 -16.26
N GLY A 471 17.57 19.64 -16.94
CA GLY A 471 17.94 18.38 -16.33
C GLY A 471 19.35 18.40 -15.72
N ILE A 472 19.51 17.84 -14.53
CA ILE A 472 20.83 17.68 -13.89
C ILE A 472 21.69 16.69 -14.69
N THR A 473 21.10 15.62 -15.23
CA THR A 473 21.77 14.72 -16.16
C THR A 473 22.19 15.47 -17.43
N ARG A 474 21.33 16.32 -17.99
CA ARG A 474 21.64 17.17 -19.15
C ARG A 474 22.85 18.06 -18.87
N ALA A 475 22.84 18.81 -17.76
CA ALA A 475 23.95 19.67 -17.36
C ALA A 475 25.26 18.87 -17.19
N THR A 476 25.18 17.73 -16.49
CA THR A 476 26.34 16.83 -16.31
C THR A 476 26.88 16.34 -17.66
N VAL A 477 26.00 15.98 -18.59
CA VAL A 477 26.39 15.53 -19.93
C VAL A 477 27.01 16.67 -20.74
N MET A 478 26.50 17.89 -20.64
CA MET A 478 27.11 19.06 -21.28
C MET A 478 28.54 19.30 -20.78
N ASP A 479 28.78 19.19 -19.48
CA ASP A 479 30.13 19.28 -18.91
C ASP A 479 31.06 18.18 -19.44
N LEU A 480 30.54 16.93 -19.54
CA LEU A 480 31.29 15.81 -20.09
C LEU A 480 31.61 15.99 -21.58
N ILE A 481 30.67 16.49 -22.39
CA ILE A 481 30.90 16.76 -23.83
C ILE A 481 32.06 17.74 -24.01
N VAL A 482 32.09 18.81 -23.22
CA VAL A 482 33.19 19.80 -23.25
C VAL A 482 34.51 19.18 -22.77
N LYS A 483 34.47 18.37 -21.70
CA LYS A 483 35.65 17.66 -21.17
C LYS A 483 36.23 16.66 -22.17
N GLU A 484 35.38 15.97 -22.91
CA GLU A 484 35.73 15.04 -24.00
C GLU A 484 36.09 15.78 -25.31
N LYS A 485 36.18 17.12 -25.28
CA LYS A 485 36.63 17.99 -26.38
C LYS A 485 35.70 18.02 -27.60
N PHE A 486 34.42 17.70 -27.41
CA PHE A 486 33.41 17.91 -28.45
C PHE A 486 32.90 19.35 -28.44
N ILE A 487 32.52 19.87 -29.62
CA ILE A 487 31.86 21.16 -29.73
C ILE A 487 30.38 20.99 -29.36
N LEU A 488 29.93 21.72 -28.35
CA LEU A 488 28.57 21.74 -27.86
C LEU A 488 27.85 23.04 -28.27
N HIS A 489 26.67 22.89 -28.86
CA HIS A 489 25.77 24.00 -29.18
C HIS A 489 24.44 23.85 -28.46
N GLU A 490 24.08 24.86 -27.69
CA GLU A 490 22.73 25.01 -27.15
C GLU A 490 21.97 26.01 -28.02
N ARG A 491 20.93 25.55 -28.72
CA ARG A 491 20.13 26.40 -29.62
C ARG A 491 18.74 25.81 -29.88
N ARG A 492 17.87 26.57 -30.55
CA ARG A 492 16.64 26.01 -31.13
C ARG A 492 16.99 25.04 -32.26
N ILE A 493 16.34 23.88 -32.26
CA ILE A 493 16.56 22.80 -33.24
C ILE A 493 15.20 22.36 -33.77
N SER A 494 15.05 22.37 -35.10
CA SER A 494 13.82 21.93 -35.75
C SER A 494 13.68 20.41 -35.73
N LEU A 495 12.46 19.92 -35.88
CA LEU A 495 12.21 18.47 -35.99
C LEU A 495 12.95 17.85 -37.19
N SER A 496 13.02 18.58 -38.32
CA SER A 496 13.72 18.12 -39.51
C SER A 496 15.22 17.92 -39.29
N GLU A 497 15.85 18.72 -38.43
CA GLU A 497 17.26 18.51 -38.06
C GLU A 497 17.46 17.25 -37.23
N PHE A 498 16.54 16.94 -36.31
CA PHE A 498 16.57 15.68 -35.56
C PHE A 498 16.39 14.46 -36.46
N HIS A 499 15.46 14.52 -37.43
CA HIS A 499 15.29 13.46 -38.43
C HIS A 499 16.53 13.23 -39.27
N ALA A 500 17.34 14.28 -39.49
CA ALA A 500 18.56 14.23 -40.29
C ALA A 500 19.84 14.07 -39.45
N ALA A 501 19.73 13.82 -38.14
CA ALA A 501 20.88 13.67 -37.26
C ALA A 501 21.71 12.42 -37.57
N ASP A 502 23.00 12.47 -37.25
CA ASP A 502 23.90 11.32 -37.37
C ASP A 502 23.76 10.40 -36.15
N GLU A 503 23.53 10.97 -34.96
CA GLU A 503 23.22 10.26 -33.71
C GLU A 503 22.20 11.08 -32.91
N VAL A 504 21.37 10.42 -32.11
CA VAL A 504 20.47 11.06 -31.14
C VAL A 504 20.51 10.24 -29.85
N TRP A 505 20.45 10.91 -28.69
CA TRP A 505 20.21 10.25 -27.41
C TRP A 505 19.37 11.12 -26.49
N THR A 506 18.78 10.50 -25.49
CA THR A 506 18.08 11.19 -24.40
C THR A 506 18.86 11.11 -23.09
N THR A 507 18.60 12.06 -22.19
CA THR A 507 19.25 12.12 -20.87
C THR A 507 18.24 12.31 -19.74
N GLY A 508 18.32 11.48 -18.70
CA GLY A 508 17.58 11.67 -17.46
C GLY A 508 17.98 10.68 -16.37
N THR A 509 17.63 10.94 -15.10
CA THR A 509 18.12 10.13 -13.97
C THR A 509 17.76 8.64 -14.05
N MET A 510 16.55 8.29 -14.52
CA MET A 510 16.15 6.87 -14.64
C MET A 510 16.72 6.18 -15.88
N GLY A 511 16.81 6.88 -17.02
CA GLY A 511 17.29 6.33 -18.29
C GLY A 511 18.80 6.45 -18.49
N GLU A 512 19.48 7.28 -17.70
CA GLU A 512 20.86 7.71 -17.91
C GLU A 512 21.02 8.38 -19.27
N LEU A 513 21.83 7.82 -20.17
CA LEU A 513 22.00 8.25 -21.55
C LEU A 513 21.50 7.15 -22.49
N THR A 514 20.32 7.35 -23.06
CA THR A 514 19.64 6.33 -23.87
C THR A 514 19.72 6.68 -25.36
N PRO A 515 20.36 5.85 -26.21
CA PRO A 515 20.44 6.09 -27.65
C PRO A 515 19.06 6.05 -28.31
N VAL A 516 18.83 6.91 -29.30
CA VAL A 516 17.60 6.93 -30.11
C VAL A 516 17.95 6.53 -31.54
N LEU A 517 17.39 5.41 -31.98
CA LEU A 517 17.72 4.82 -33.29
C LEU A 517 16.70 5.18 -34.38
N MET A 518 15.51 5.65 -33.98
CA MET A 518 14.44 5.97 -34.91
C MET A 518 13.54 7.06 -34.34
N ILE A 519 13.12 7.99 -35.19
CA ILE A 519 12.12 9.02 -34.89
C ILE A 519 11.09 9.04 -36.03
N ASP A 520 9.80 8.91 -35.72
CA ASP A 520 8.71 8.99 -36.72
C ASP A 520 8.89 8.02 -37.90
N GLY A 521 9.37 6.80 -37.62
CA GLY A 521 9.65 5.79 -38.64
C GLY A 521 10.91 6.02 -39.47
N ARG A 522 11.68 7.09 -39.21
CA ARG A 522 12.94 7.40 -39.88
C ARG A 522 14.11 6.93 -39.03
N VAL A 523 14.97 6.10 -39.62
CA VAL A 523 16.21 5.64 -38.99
C VAL A 523 17.14 6.83 -38.79
N ILE A 524 17.69 6.95 -37.58
CA ILE A 524 18.71 7.96 -37.26
C ILE A 524 20.09 7.38 -37.62
N GLY A 525 20.88 8.14 -38.38
CA GLY A 525 22.18 7.68 -38.87
C GLY A 525 22.08 6.36 -39.63
N ASP A 526 22.80 5.35 -39.16
CA ASP A 526 22.79 3.97 -39.67
C ASP A 526 21.92 3.00 -38.84
N GLY A 527 21.13 3.54 -37.89
CA GLY A 527 20.27 2.76 -37.00
C GLY A 527 21.04 2.02 -35.90
N LYS A 528 22.26 2.46 -35.57
CA LYS A 528 23.08 1.90 -34.48
C LYS A 528 23.49 2.99 -33.50
N VAL A 529 23.91 2.56 -32.31
CA VAL A 529 24.49 3.47 -31.32
C VAL A 529 25.83 3.98 -31.85
N GLY A 530 25.90 5.29 -32.10
CA GLY A 530 27.05 5.93 -32.69
C GLY A 530 28.23 6.14 -31.72
N PRO A 531 29.41 6.48 -32.25
CA PRO A 531 30.64 6.59 -31.48
C PRO A 531 30.62 7.71 -30.45
N VAL A 532 30.01 8.87 -30.75
CA VAL A 532 29.96 9.99 -29.78
C VAL A 532 29.10 9.58 -28.60
N THR A 533 27.93 9.02 -28.85
CA THR A 533 27.01 8.52 -27.81
C THR A 533 27.71 7.52 -26.89
N LYS A 534 28.44 6.53 -27.44
CA LYS A 534 29.19 5.54 -26.65
C LYS A 534 30.27 6.15 -25.77
N GLN A 535 31.02 7.12 -26.31
CA GLN A 535 32.08 7.78 -25.55
C GLN A 535 31.50 8.55 -24.36
N ILE A 536 30.41 9.30 -24.55
CA ILE A 536 29.77 10.03 -23.47
C ILE A 536 29.08 9.07 -22.47
N GLN A 537 28.46 7.98 -22.93
CA GLN A 537 27.93 6.93 -22.04
C GLN A 537 29.02 6.36 -21.13
N HIS A 538 30.20 6.06 -21.67
CA HIS A 538 31.33 5.56 -20.89
C HIS A 538 31.79 6.59 -19.84
N ALA A 539 31.99 7.85 -20.26
CA ALA A 539 32.39 8.93 -19.36
C ALA A 539 31.36 9.17 -18.24
N TYR A 540 30.07 9.11 -18.56
CA TYR A 540 29.00 9.25 -17.57
C TYR A 540 29.00 8.10 -16.57
N LYS A 541 29.14 6.85 -17.04
CA LYS A 541 29.21 5.67 -16.18
C LYS A 541 30.36 5.78 -15.16
N THR A 542 31.56 6.11 -15.62
CA THR A 542 32.73 6.33 -14.75
C THR A 542 32.44 7.40 -13.69
N LEU A 543 31.86 8.54 -14.11
CA LEU A 543 31.54 9.62 -13.18
C LEU A 543 30.51 9.19 -12.11
N THR A 544 29.50 8.41 -12.48
CA THR A 544 28.47 7.94 -11.53
C THR A 544 29.01 6.95 -10.50
N GLU A 545 30.06 6.18 -10.83
CA GLU A 545 30.69 5.25 -9.90
C GLU A 545 31.58 5.99 -8.88
N GLU A 546 32.18 7.11 -9.29
CA GLU A 546 33.17 7.86 -8.49
C GLU A 546 32.56 8.95 -7.62
N SER A 547 31.46 9.58 -8.04
CA SER A 547 30.93 10.80 -7.42
C SER A 547 29.56 10.61 -6.75
N GLY A 548 29.20 11.56 -5.88
CA GLY A 548 27.93 11.58 -5.14
C GLY A 548 28.13 11.68 -3.63
N VAL A 549 27.03 11.94 -2.93
CA VAL A 549 27.03 12.04 -1.46
C VAL A 549 26.95 10.65 -0.86
N LEU A 550 27.92 10.29 -0.02
CA LEU A 550 27.97 8.99 0.65
C LEU A 550 26.76 8.80 1.57
N ILE A 551 26.11 7.63 1.48
CA ILE A 551 25.04 7.24 2.40
C ILE A 551 25.69 6.88 3.75
N PRO A 552 25.35 7.58 4.85
CA PRO A 552 25.86 7.23 6.18
C PRO A 552 25.39 5.84 6.58
N ARG A 553 26.30 5.03 7.14
CA ARG A 553 26.07 3.63 7.51
C ARG A 553 26.40 3.40 8.98
N SER A 554 25.45 2.87 9.73
CA SER A 554 25.61 2.59 11.17
C SER A 554 26.46 1.35 11.45
N ASP A 555 26.47 0.38 10.54
CA ASP A 555 27.24 -0.87 10.62
C ASP A 555 28.75 -0.68 10.38
N LEU A 556 29.14 0.31 9.56
CA LEU A 556 30.55 0.68 9.35
C LEU A 556 31.16 1.47 10.51
N ALA A 557 30.35 2.20 11.28
CA ALA A 557 30.82 2.92 12.47
C ALA A 557 31.16 1.96 13.64
N ALA A 558 30.50 0.79 13.71
CA ALA A 558 30.77 -0.23 14.74
C ALA A 558 32.04 -1.06 14.49
N LEU A 559 32.57 -1.03 13.26
CA LEU A 559 33.81 -1.74 12.86
C LEU A 559 35.05 -0.83 12.87
N GLY A 560 34.91 0.43 13.27
CA GLY A 560 35.98 1.43 13.33
C GLY A 560 36.76 1.45 14.65
N GLY A 561 37.03 0.29 15.25
CA GLY A 561 38.03 0.16 16.30
C GLY A 561 39.41 0.00 15.67
N ASP A 562 40.27 1.00 15.88
CA ASP A 562 41.72 1.04 15.61
C ASP A 562 42.32 -0.17 14.87
N ILE A 563 42.49 -0.03 13.55
CA ILE A 563 43.48 -0.83 12.82
C ILE A 563 44.81 -0.07 12.95
N PRO A 564 45.82 -0.60 13.67
CA PRO A 564 47.12 0.04 13.73
C PRO A 564 47.77 -0.03 12.36
N ILE A 565 48.23 1.11 11.87
CA ILE A 565 49.16 1.17 10.75
C ILE A 565 50.47 0.53 11.23
N SER A 566 50.85 -0.60 10.62
CA SER A 566 52.22 -1.10 10.59
C SER A 566 52.56 -1.56 9.19
#